data_AF-G5AAQ3-F1
#
_entry.id   AF-G5AAQ3-F1
#
_cell.length_a   1.000
_cell.length_b   1.000
_cell.length_c   1.000
_cell.angle_alpha   90.00
_cell.angle_beta   90.00
_cell.angle_gamma   90.00
#
_symmetry.space_group_name_H-M   'P 1'
#
loop_
_entity.id
_entity.type
_entity.pdbx_description
1 polymer ?
#
loop_
_entity_poly.entity_id
_entity_poly.type
_entity_poly.pdbx_seq_one_letter_code
_entity_poly.pdbx_strand_id
1 'polypeptide(L)'
;MCSKVSWNAIKAVYQPLLIEDSSQFHLAEVGRVHVRRMLDALDALDAGLGDIFSSELAEARVSKSVKEVLRCTLLSCQEADLTLKAEAHLGSMNVAVRGRADYLVARGDSTLMVVEVKKEENLLRQGKAQALLMLDITFTNNPAYARHVFGIASDFSTWLFFKRTPDGIYHTSDTIAKKTRDQDAERVVRRLCKMLQS
;
A
#
# COMPACT_ATOMS: atom_id res chain seq x y z
N MET A 1 -15.07 -5.97 12.30
CA MET A 1 -13.85 -6.28 11.51
C MET A 1 -13.77 -5.24 10.40
N CYS A 2 -12.64 -4.55 10.22
CA CYS A 2 -12.50 -3.49 9.18
C CYS A 2 -12.87 -3.98 7.77
N SER A 3 -12.74 -5.29 7.51
CA SER A 3 -13.05 -5.94 6.22
C SER A 3 -14.48 -5.70 5.69
N LYS A 4 -15.44 -5.30 6.51
CA LYS A 4 -16.82 -4.98 6.09
C LYS A 4 -17.15 -3.49 6.02
N VAL A 5 -16.18 -2.62 6.29
CA VAL A 5 -16.40 -1.18 6.30
C VAL A 5 -16.44 -0.65 4.87
N SER A 6 -17.52 0.07 4.53
CA SER A 6 -17.67 0.75 3.26
C SER A 6 -17.23 2.22 3.36
N TRP A 7 -16.86 2.81 2.24
CA TRP A 7 -16.55 4.25 2.17
C TRP A 7 -17.67 5.11 2.74
N ASN A 8 -18.93 4.82 2.39
CA ASN A 8 -20.08 5.58 2.85
C ASN A 8 -20.22 5.61 4.38
N ALA A 9 -19.80 4.54 5.07
CA ALA A 9 -19.86 4.46 6.52
C ALA A 9 -18.84 5.39 7.22
N ILE A 10 -17.70 5.68 6.57
CA ILE A 10 -16.61 6.46 7.18
C ILE A 10 -16.40 7.82 6.51
N LYS A 11 -17.07 8.08 5.38
CA LYS A 11 -16.88 9.26 4.53
C LYS A 11 -16.98 10.55 5.34
N ALA A 12 -17.98 10.68 6.21
CA ALA A 12 -18.19 11.89 7.00
C ALA A 12 -16.99 12.24 7.91
N VAL A 13 -16.24 11.23 8.36
CA VAL A 13 -15.06 11.40 9.22
C VAL A 13 -13.81 11.67 8.39
N TYR A 14 -13.57 10.90 7.33
CA TYR A 14 -12.30 10.96 6.60
C TYR A 14 -12.29 11.97 5.46
N GLN A 15 -13.41 12.20 4.76
CA GLN A 15 -13.46 13.12 3.62
C GLN A 15 -12.92 14.52 3.97
N PRO A 16 -13.24 15.13 5.14
CA PRO A 16 -12.70 16.44 5.50
C PRO A 16 -11.20 16.43 5.85
N LEU A 17 -10.63 15.26 6.17
CA LEU A 17 -9.22 15.10 6.56
C LEU A 17 -8.30 14.79 5.37
N LEU A 18 -8.88 14.45 4.21
CA LEU A 18 -8.15 14.07 3.01
C LEU A 18 -7.66 15.32 2.27
N ILE A 19 -6.35 15.40 2.10
CA ILE A 19 -5.66 16.47 1.38
C ILE A 19 -4.98 15.83 0.16
N GLU A 20 -5.40 16.21 -1.04
CA GLU A 20 -4.73 15.77 -2.26
C GLU A 20 -3.45 16.58 -2.46
N ASP A 21 -2.29 15.95 -2.25
CA ASP A 21 -0.99 16.60 -2.38
C ASP A 21 0.08 15.57 -2.75
N SER A 22 0.42 15.50 -4.03
CA SER A 22 1.46 14.59 -4.55
C SER A 22 2.87 14.99 -4.13
N SER A 23 3.10 16.23 -3.69
CA SER A 23 4.40 16.69 -3.22
C SER A 23 4.82 16.01 -1.92
N GLN A 24 3.88 15.44 -1.16
CA GLN A 24 4.15 14.65 0.04
C GLN A 24 4.73 13.26 -0.26
N PHE A 25 4.76 12.85 -1.54
CA PHE A 25 5.11 11.50 -1.97
C PHE A 25 6.23 11.54 -3.02
N HIS A 26 7.45 11.85 -2.59
CA HIS A 26 8.59 11.90 -3.49
C HIS A 26 8.97 10.51 -4.04
N LEU A 27 9.78 10.49 -5.09
CA LEU A 27 10.33 9.26 -5.69
C LEU A 27 11.79 9.09 -5.25
N ALA A 28 12.14 7.90 -4.75
CA ALA A 28 13.53 7.55 -4.47
C ALA A 28 14.26 7.19 -5.77
N GLU A 29 15.59 7.19 -5.71
CA GLU A 29 16.38 6.48 -6.71
C GLU A 29 16.42 5.00 -6.34
N VAL A 30 16.18 4.13 -7.32
CA VAL A 30 16.23 2.68 -7.14
C VAL A 30 17.15 2.09 -8.19
N GLY A 31 18.09 1.25 -7.77
CA GLY A 31 19.06 0.64 -8.67
C GLY A 31 18.37 -0.19 -9.76
N ARG A 32 18.81 -0.05 -11.01
CA ARG A 32 18.23 -0.74 -12.18
C ARG A 32 18.12 -2.26 -12.01
N VAL A 33 19.06 -2.87 -11.30
CA VAL A 33 19.06 -4.31 -11.01
C VAL A 33 17.82 -4.72 -10.19
N HIS A 34 17.40 -3.90 -9.23
CA HIS A 34 16.23 -4.20 -8.41
C HIS A 34 14.93 -4.02 -9.20
N VAL A 35 14.84 -2.95 -9.99
CA VAL A 35 13.71 -2.73 -10.90
C VAL A 35 13.59 -3.91 -11.87
N ARG A 36 14.69 -4.32 -12.51
CA ARG A 36 14.68 -5.44 -13.44
C ARG A 36 14.22 -6.74 -12.79
N ARG A 37 14.72 -7.06 -11.60
CA ARG A 37 14.29 -8.24 -10.83
C ARG A 37 12.79 -8.24 -10.52
N MET A 38 12.22 -7.08 -10.20
CA MET A 38 10.77 -6.96 -10.01
C MET A 38 10.02 -7.26 -11.30
N LEU A 39 10.43 -6.65 -12.41
CA LEU A 39 9.77 -6.84 -13.71
C LEU A 39 9.84 -8.30 -14.16
N ASP A 40 11.01 -8.94 -14.04
CA ASP A 40 11.18 -10.36 -14.36
C ASP A 40 10.27 -11.26 -13.49
N ALA A 41 10.06 -10.91 -12.21
CA ALA A 41 9.17 -11.64 -11.33
C ALA A 41 7.68 -11.42 -11.68
N LEU A 42 7.30 -10.20 -12.09
CA LEU A 42 5.95 -9.92 -12.58
C LEU A 42 5.66 -10.68 -13.88
N ASP A 43 6.64 -10.74 -14.80
CA ASP A 43 6.56 -11.52 -16.04
C ASP A 43 6.43 -13.02 -15.78
N ALA A 44 7.21 -13.56 -14.83
CA ALA A 44 7.10 -14.96 -14.43
C ALA A 44 5.71 -15.29 -13.87
N LEU A 45 5.11 -14.37 -13.12
CA LEU A 45 3.74 -14.53 -12.65
C LEU A 45 2.72 -14.43 -13.79
N ASP A 46 2.92 -13.55 -14.78
CA ASP A 46 2.07 -13.47 -15.98
C ASP A 46 2.12 -14.78 -16.79
N ALA A 47 3.32 -15.35 -16.97
CA ALA A 47 3.50 -16.62 -17.67
C ALA A 47 2.86 -17.81 -16.95
N GLY A 48 2.87 -17.83 -15.61
CA GLY A 48 2.36 -18.95 -14.81
C GLY A 48 0.87 -18.86 -14.44
N LEU A 49 0.31 -17.65 -14.35
CA LEU A 49 -1.02 -17.40 -13.77
C LEU A 49 -1.91 -16.52 -14.66
N GLY A 50 -1.43 -16.10 -15.83
CA GLY A 50 -2.14 -15.22 -16.75
C GLY A 50 -1.85 -13.73 -16.54
N ASP A 51 -2.13 -12.97 -17.59
CA ASP A 51 -1.92 -11.53 -17.68
C ASP A 51 -2.70 -10.77 -16.59
N ILE A 52 -1.97 -9.98 -15.78
CA ILE A 52 -2.50 -9.12 -14.71
C ILE A 52 -3.48 -8.03 -15.16
N PHE A 53 -3.67 -7.83 -16.48
CA PHE A 53 -4.68 -6.94 -17.03
C PHE A 53 -5.89 -7.67 -17.66
N SER A 54 -5.98 -9.00 -17.50
CA SER A 54 -7.11 -9.79 -17.99
C SER A 54 -8.37 -9.66 -17.11
N SER A 55 -9.56 -9.63 -17.71
CA SER A 55 -10.84 -9.58 -16.96
C SER A 55 -11.14 -10.84 -16.13
N GLU A 56 -10.47 -11.97 -16.42
CA GLU A 56 -10.71 -13.27 -15.77
C GLU A 56 -9.77 -13.55 -14.58
N LEU A 57 -9.08 -12.51 -14.08
CA LEU A 57 -8.07 -12.67 -13.04
C LEU A 57 -8.59 -13.24 -11.73
N ALA A 58 -7.76 -14.07 -11.09
CA ALA A 58 -7.96 -14.51 -9.72
C ALA A 58 -7.46 -13.47 -8.71
N GLU A 59 -8.14 -13.32 -7.57
CA GLU A 59 -7.70 -12.44 -6.47
C GLU A 59 -6.30 -12.78 -5.96
N ALA A 60 -6.00 -14.08 -5.89
CA ALA A 60 -4.69 -14.58 -5.53
C ALA A 60 -3.57 -14.06 -6.47
N ARG A 61 -3.88 -13.79 -7.75
CA ARG A 61 -2.91 -13.24 -8.71
C ARG A 61 -2.61 -11.77 -8.42
N VAL A 62 -3.64 -10.95 -8.18
CA VAL A 62 -3.49 -9.53 -7.81
C VAL A 62 -2.68 -9.40 -6.52
N SER A 63 -3.05 -10.17 -5.51
CA SER A 63 -2.34 -10.19 -4.22
C SER A 63 -0.86 -10.60 -4.38
N LYS A 64 -0.55 -11.59 -5.23
CA LYS A 64 0.84 -11.97 -5.55
C LYS A 64 1.60 -10.85 -6.26
N SER A 65 0.99 -10.12 -7.20
CA SER A 65 1.64 -8.98 -7.87
C SER A 65 1.99 -7.88 -6.89
N VAL A 66 1.03 -7.47 -6.06
CA VAL A 66 1.24 -6.43 -5.04
C VAL A 66 2.32 -6.87 -4.06
N LYS A 67 2.28 -8.12 -3.60
CA LYS A 67 3.32 -8.70 -2.73
C LYS A 67 4.71 -8.63 -3.36
N GLU A 68 4.83 -8.92 -4.66
CA GLU A 68 6.12 -8.89 -5.34
C GLU A 68 6.67 -7.46 -5.45
N VAL A 69 5.83 -6.49 -5.78
CA VAL A 69 6.19 -5.06 -5.76
C VAL A 69 6.67 -4.63 -4.37
N LEU A 70 5.96 -5.02 -3.30
CA LEU A 70 6.35 -4.73 -1.92
C LEU A 70 7.68 -5.42 -1.56
N ARG A 71 7.84 -6.70 -1.89
CA ARG A 71 9.07 -7.47 -1.62
C ARG A 71 10.29 -6.83 -2.29
N CYS A 72 10.16 -6.44 -3.55
CA CYS A 72 11.20 -5.74 -4.28
C CYS A 72 11.50 -4.36 -3.68
N THR A 73 10.49 -3.64 -3.22
CA THR A 73 10.67 -2.37 -2.51
C THR A 73 11.52 -2.56 -1.27
N LEU A 74 11.21 -3.53 -0.41
CA LEU A 74 11.98 -3.78 0.82
C LEU A 74 13.44 -4.13 0.51
N LEU A 75 13.69 -4.99 -0.48
CA LEU A 75 15.05 -5.33 -0.91
C LEU A 75 15.80 -4.11 -1.48
N SER A 76 15.10 -3.20 -2.13
CA SER A 76 15.67 -2.00 -2.75
C SER A 76 16.01 -0.91 -1.74
N CYS A 77 15.28 -0.83 -0.63
CA CYS A 77 15.46 0.21 0.38
C CYS A 77 16.81 0.09 1.12
N GLN A 78 17.46 -1.07 1.11
CA GLN A 78 18.70 -1.36 1.85
C GLN A 78 18.63 -1.09 3.36
N GLU A 79 17.41 -1.02 3.91
CA GLU A 79 17.15 -0.81 5.33
C GLU A 79 17.10 -2.18 6.02
N ALA A 80 18.13 -2.49 6.83
CA ALA A 80 18.35 -3.82 7.40
C ALA A 80 17.23 -4.34 8.33
N ASP A 81 16.30 -3.47 8.75
CA ASP A 81 15.31 -3.78 9.78
C ASP A 81 13.85 -3.75 9.28
N LEU A 82 13.62 -3.66 7.95
CA LEU A 82 12.27 -3.70 7.39
C LEU A 82 11.75 -5.12 7.27
N THR A 83 10.55 -5.37 7.80
CA THR A 83 9.85 -6.66 7.71
C THR A 83 8.51 -6.51 7.00
N LEU A 84 8.17 -7.48 6.15
CA LEU A 84 6.87 -7.61 5.51
C LEU A 84 6.07 -8.73 6.18
N LYS A 85 4.95 -8.40 6.81
CA LYS A 85 4.03 -9.33 7.46
C LYS A 85 2.75 -9.44 6.64
N ALA A 86 2.34 -10.65 6.28
CA ALA A 86 1.07 -10.90 5.62
C ALA A 86 -0.05 -11.11 6.64
N GLU A 87 -1.27 -10.72 6.29
CA GLU A 87 -2.48 -10.99 7.07
C GLU A 87 -2.42 -10.50 8.54
N ALA A 88 -1.77 -9.36 8.75
CA ALA A 88 -1.47 -8.85 10.08
C ALA A 88 -2.72 -8.27 10.77
N HIS A 89 -2.97 -8.69 12.01
CA HIS A 89 -4.04 -8.16 12.83
C HIS A 89 -3.61 -6.86 13.52
N LEU A 90 -4.41 -5.81 13.36
CA LEU A 90 -4.25 -4.56 14.09
C LEU A 90 -5.48 -4.30 14.96
N GLY A 91 -5.24 -3.92 16.20
CA GLY A 91 -6.26 -3.42 17.11
C GLY A 91 -5.70 -2.24 17.88
N SER A 92 -6.58 -1.33 18.29
CA SER A 92 -6.23 -0.22 19.18
C SER A 92 -7.29 -0.15 20.28
N MET A 93 -6.93 0.35 21.46
CA MET A 93 -7.93 0.70 22.48
C MET A 93 -8.74 1.94 22.09
N ASN A 94 -8.19 2.78 21.21
CA ASN A 94 -8.80 4.06 20.81
C ASN A 94 -9.66 3.95 19.55
N VAL A 95 -9.51 2.88 18.78
CA VAL A 95 -10.32 2.59 17.59
C VAL A 95 -11.03 1.26 17.80
N ALA A 96 -12.35 1.31 17.99
CA ALA A 96 -13.18 0.15 18.35
C ALA A 96 -13.26 -0.96 17.26
N VAL A 97 -12.56 -0.79 16.14
CA VAL A 97 -12.57 -1.74 15.03
C VAL A 97 -11.24 -2.49 14.97
N ARG A 98 -11.28 -3.81 15.19
CA ARG A 98 -10.16 -4.70 14.86
C ARG A 98 -10.09 -4.86 13.34
N GLY A 99 -8.92 -4.62 12.77
CA GLY A 99 -8.65 -4.78 11.35
C GLY A 99 -7.62 -5.87 11.08
N ARG A 100 -7.63 -6.38 9.85
CA ARG A 100 -6.67 -7.34 9.33
C ARG A 100 -6.20 -6.75 8.01
N ALA A 101 -4.94 -6.38 7.92
CA ALA A 101 -4.35 -5.88 6.70
C ALA A 101 -3.86 -7.05 5.86
N ASP A 102 -3.97 -6.94 4.53
CA ASP A 102 -3.41 -7.94 3.63
C ASP A 102 -1.87 -7.99 3.77
N TYR A 103 -1.25 -6.81 3.84
CA TYR A 103 0.17 -6.68 4.16
C TYR A 103 0.47 -5.53 5.10
N LEU A 104 1.54 -5.69 5.88
CA LEU A 104 2.06 -4.68 6.80
C LEU A 104 3.58 -4.62 6.68
N VAL A 105 4.14 -3.41 6.61
CA VAL A 105 5.58 -3.16 6.67
C VAL A 105 5.93 -2.53 8.01
N ALA A 106 6.88 -3.12 8.73
CA ALA A 106 7.33 -2.65 10.04
C ALA A 106 8.84 -2.48 10.12
N ARG A 107 9.30 -1.60 11.01
CA ARG A 107 10.69 -1.44 11.43
C ARG A 107 10.75 -1.62 12.94
N GLY A 108 11.35 -2.73 13.39
CA GLY A 108 11.25 -3.16 14.80
C GLY A 108 9.79 -3.30 15.23
N ASP A 109 9.42 -2.63 16.32
CA ASP A 109 8.05 -2.62 16.86
C ASP A 109 7.13 -1.57 16.22
N SER A 110 7.68 -0.67 15.39
CA SER A 110 6.90 0.38 14.72
C SER A 110 6.35 -0.11 13.39
N THR A 111 5.07 0.11 13.15
CA THR A 111 4.46 -0.17 11.84
C THR A 111 4.55 1.06 10.96
N LEU A 112 5.18 0.94 9.79
CA LEU A 112 5.39 2.08 8.87
C LEU A 112 4.30 2.17 7.80
N MET A 113 3.80 1.02 7.33
CA MET A 113 2.88 0.97 6.21
C MET A 113 1.87 -0.16 6.37
N VAL A 114 0.60 0.14 6.07
CA VAL A 114 -0.47 -0.85 5.91
C VAL A 114 -0.91 -0.91 4.46
N VAL A 115 -1.17 -2.10 3.93
CA VAL A 115 -1.55 -2.31 2.53
C VAL A 115 -2.80 -3.18 2.47
N GLU A 116 -3.82 -2.65 1.79
CA GLU A 116 -5.06 -3.31 1.46
C GLU A 116 -5.08 -3.63 -0.03
N VAL A 117 -5.23 -4.91 -0.37
CA VAL A 117 -5.37 -5.38 -1.74
C VAL A 117 -6.84 -5.62 -2.03
N LYS A 118 -7.28 -5.22 -3.23
CA LYS A 118 -8.61 -5.51 -3.74
C LYS A 118 -8.51 -6.10 -5.13
N LYS A 119 -9.38 -7.05 -5.44
CA LYS A 119 -9.36 -7.75 -6.73
C LYS A 119 -9.88 -6.85 -7.86
N GLU A 120 -10.93 -6.10 -7.57
CA GLU A 120 -11.69 -5.36 -8.56
C GLU A 120 -11.62 -3.86 -8.27
N GLU A 121 -11.56 -3.06 -9.33
CA GLU A 121 -11.50 -1.60 -9.25
C GLU A 121 -12.69 -1.01 -8.47
N ASN A 122 -13.88 -1.57 -8.63
CA ASN A 122 -15.10 -1.17 -7.90
C ASN A 122 -14.94 -1.37 -6.36
N LEU A 123 -14.16 -2.35 -5.92
CA LEU A 123 -13.86 -2.64 -4.51
C LEU A 123 -12.71 -1.78 -3.98
N LEU A 124 -12.02 -1.02 -4.83
CA LEU A 124 -10.96 -0.11 -4.40
C LEU A 124 -11.48 0.96 -3.44
N ARG A 125 -12.74 1.38 -3.54
CA ARG A 125 -13.38 2.28 -2.55
C ARG A 125 -13.49 1.64 -1.17
N GLN A 126 -13.73 0.34 -1.10
CA GLN A 126 -13.71 -0.43 0.15
C GLN A 126 -12.28 -0.57 0.66
N GLY A 127 -11.31 -0.84 -0.23
CA GLY A 127 -9.88 -0.86 0.12
C GLY A 127 -9.39 0.48 0.68
N LYS A 128 -9.78 1.60 0.06
CA LYS A 128 -9.52 2.95 0.59
C LYS A 128 -10.06 3.10 2.01
N ALA A 129 -11.30 2.67 2.24
CA ALA A 129 -11.92 2.79 3.55
C ALA A 129 -11.18 1.97 4.62
N GLN A 130 -10.77 0.75 4.27
CA GLN A 130 -9.99 -0.13 5.15
C GLN A 130 -8.60 0.44 5.42
N ALA A 131 -7.91 0.91 4.39
CA ALA A 131 -6.57 1.49 4.52
C ALA A 131 -6.58 2.71 5.44
N LEU A 132 -7.58 3.60 5.33
CA LEU A 132 -7.71 4.78 6.19
C LEU A 132 -7.95 4.44 7.67
N LEU A 133 -8.82 3.45 7.94
CA LEU A 133 -9.04 2.99 9.31
C LEU A 133 -7.78 2.35 9.90
N MET A 134 -7.12 1.49 9.12
CA MET A 134 -5.89 0.81 9.54
C MET A 134 -4.75 1.81 9.75
N LEU A 135 -4.71 2.86 8.94
CA LEU A 135 -3.76 3.96 9.06
C LEU A 135 -3.91 4.69 10.40
N ASP A 136 -5.12 5.01 10.84
CA ASP A 136 -5.35 5.65 12.14
C ASP A 136 -5.07 4.72 13.32
N ILE A 137 -5.45 3.44 13.22
CA ILE A 137 -5.10 2.42 14.22
C ILE A 137 -3.57 2.40 14.40
N THR A 138 -2.86 2.37 13.28
CA THR A 138 -1.40 2.29 13.26
C THR A 138 -0.76 3.55 13.81
N PHE A 139 -1.22 4.71 13.37
CA PHE A 139 -0.74 6.01 13.85
C PHE A 139 -0.91 6.15 15.36
N THR A 140 -2.01 5.64 15.91
CA THR A 140 -2.30 5.68 17.34
C THR A 140 -1.47 4.66 18.15
N ASN A 141 -1.14 3.52 17.56
CA ASN A 141 -0.39 2.46 18.24
C ASN A 141 1.13 2.70 18.20
N ASN A 142 1.62 3.44 17.20
CA ASN A 142 3.03 3.76 17.11
C ASN A 142 3.45 4.73 18.24
N PRO A 143 4.73 4.71 18.63
CA PRO A 143 5.26 5.67 19.61
C PRO A 143 5.03 7.11 19.18
N ALA A 144 4.88 8.02 20.14
CA ALA A 144 4.56 9.43 19.89
C ALA A 144 5.58 10.19 19.01
N TYR A 145 6.81 9.67 18.85
CA TYR A 145 7.81 10.23 17.94
C TYR A 145 7.63 9.80 16.47
N ALA A 146 6.74 8.84 16.18
CA ALA A 146 6.38 8.48 14.81
C ALA A 146 5.60 9.65 14.18
N ARG A 147 6.31 10.44 13.35
CA ARG A 147 5.75 11.66 12.74
C ARG A 147 4.72 11.37 11.65
N HIS A 148 4.76 10.17 11.08
CA HIS A 148 3.82 9.74 10.06
C HIS A 148 3.74 8.23 9.95
N VAL A 149 2.64 7.77 9.35
CA VAL A 149 2.42 6.39 8.92
C VAL A 149 1.83 6.42 7.52
N PHE A 150 2.05 5.35 6.76
CA PHE A 150 1.52 5.20 5.40
C PHE A 150 0.42 4.14 5.30
N GLY A 151 -0.55 4.41 4.42
CA GLY A 151 -1.58 3.47 4.04
C GLY A 151 -1.62 3.31 2.53
N ILE A 152 -1.95 2.12 2.05
CA ILE A 152 -2.10 1.83 0.63
C ILE A 152 -3.37 1.04 0.39
N ALA A 153 -4.10 1.40 -0.65
CA ALA A 153 -5.13 0.55 -1.23
C ALA A 153 -4.80 0.30 -2.70
N SER A 154 -4.78 -0.96 -3.15
CA SER A 154 -4.40 -1.28 -4.52
C SER A 154 -5.10 -2.51 -5.08
N ASP A 155 -5.38 -2.49 -6.38
CA ASP A 155 -5.74 -3.64 -7.21
C ASP A 155 -4.63 -3.99 -8.21
N PHE A 156 -3.38 -3.65 -7.88
CA PHE A 156 -2.19 -3.62 -8.73
C PHE A 156 -2.22 -2.58 -9.86
N SER A 157 -3.34 -2.39 -10.55
CA SER A 157 -3.46 -1.38 -11.61
C SER A 157 -3.48 0.03 -11.02
N THR A 158 -4.27 0.24 -9.98
CA THR A 158 -4.39 1.50 -9.26
C THR A 158 -3.73 1.37 -7.89
N TRP A 159 -2.94 2.37 -7.51
CA TRP A 159 -2.31 2.47 -6.21
C TRP A 159 -2.73 3.77 -5.57
N LEU A 160 -3.53 3.70 -4.51
CA LEU A 160 -3.88 4.85 -3.70
C LEU A 160 -2.91 4.91 -2.52
N PHE A 161 -2.16 6.00 -2.41
CA PHE A 161 -1.21 6.23 -1.34
C PHE A 161 -1.77 7.22 -0.34
N PHE A 162 -1.62 6.92 0.95
CA PHE A 162 -2.04 7.77 2.06
C PHE A 162 -0.86 7.99 3.01
N LYS A 163 -0.73 9.20 3.53
CA LYS A 163 0.24 9.57 4.57
C LYS A 163 -0.51 10.29 5.68
N ARG A 164 -0.59 9.67 6.86
CA ARG A 164 -1.13 10.29 8.07
C ARG A 164 -0.01 11.01 8.80
N THR A 165 -0.15 12.30 9.02
CA THR A 165 0.66 13.12 9.95
C THR A 165 -0.23 13.55 11.11
N PRO A 166 0.22 14.28 12.14
CA PRO A 166 -0.69 14.90 13.11
C PRO A 166 -1.74 15.81 12.46
N ASP A 167 -1.34 16.56 11.43
CA ASP A 167 -2.12 17.65 10.84
C ASP A 167 -3.18 17.20 9.83
N GLY A 168 -3.05 16.00 9.26
CA GLY A 168 -4.03 15.50 8.30
C GLY A 168 -3.65 14.18 7.64
N ILE A 169 -4.39 13.84 6.59
CA ILE A 169 -4.14 12.67 5.74
C ILE A 169 -3.91 13.14 4.31
N TYR A 170 -2.65 13.11 3.88
CA TYR A 170 -2.30 13.41 2.50
C TYR A 170 -2.52 12.19 1.63
N HIS A 171 -2.95 12.39 0.38
CA HIS A 171 -3.09 11.30 -0.56
C HIS A 171 -2.69 11.66 -1.99
N THR A 172 -2.32 10.63 -2.73
CA THR A 172 -2.09 10.67 -4.18
C THR A 172 -2.38 9.29 -4.77
N SER A 173 -2.37 9.16 -6.09
CA SER A 173 -2.57 7.88 -6.77
C SER A 173 -1.65 7.72 -7.96
N ASP A 174 -1.15 6.50 -8.17
CA ASP A 174 -0.50 6.08 -9.42
C ASP A 174 -1.34 5.02 -10.12
N THR A 175 -1.25 4.99 -11.45
CA THR A 175 -1.83 3.94 -12.30
C THR A 175 -0.72 3.21 -13.04
N ILE A 176 -0.80 1.89 -13.09
CA ILE A 176 0.01 0.99 -13.89
C ILE A 176 -0.84 0.56 -15.08
N ALA A 177 -0.60 1.14 -16.25
CA ALA A 177 -1.32 0.77 -17.46
C ALA A 177 -0.57 -0.32 -18.24
N LYS A 178 -1.28 -1.24 -18.90
CA LYS A 178 -0.68 -2.33 -19.67
C LYS A 178 0.42 -1.88 -20.65
N LYS A 179 0.22 -0.76 -21.35
CA LYS A 179 1.16 -0.23 -22.34
C LYS A 179 2.44 0.34 -21.74
N THR A 180 2.39 0.80 -20.50
CA THR A 180 3.47 1.49 -19.78
C THR A 180 3.84 0.75 -18.49
N ARG A 181 3.45 -0.54 -18.39
CA ARG A 181 3.49 -1.35 -17.15
C ARG A 181 4.83 -1.23 -16.44
N ASP A 182 5.92 -1.37 -17.18
CA ASP A 182 7.26 -1.41 -16.60
C ASP A 182 7.67 -0.05 -16.02
N GLN A 183 7.40 1.06 -16.75
CA GLN A 183 7.69 2.42 -16.30
C GLN A 183 6.82 2.81 -15.11
N ASP A 184 5.54 2.43 -15.13
CA ASP A 184 4.60 2.73 -14.05
C ASP A 184 4.90 1.90 -12.80
N ALA A 185 5.23 0.62 -12.94
CA ALA A 185 5.64 -0.24 -11.83
C ALA A 185 6.95 0.27 -11.19
N GLU A 186 7.91 0.73 -12.00
CA GLU A 186 9.11 1.39 -11.48
C GLU A 186 8.75 2.65 -10.68
N ARG A 187 7.86 3.51 -11.20
CA ARG A 187 7.40 4.71 -10.47
C ARG A 187 6.79 4.35 -9.11
N VAL A 188 5.95 3.31 -9.06
CA VAL A 188 5.36 2.81 -7.81
C VAL A 188 6.43 2.34 -6.83
N VAL A 189 7.40 1.50 -7.26
CA VAL A 189 8.49 1.07 -6.36
C VAL A 189 9.31 2.23 -5.85
N ARG A 190 9.64 3.20 -6.71
CA ARG A 190 10.40 4.39 -6.31
C ARG A 190 9.65 5.21 -5.26
N ARG A 191 8.33 5.33 -5.39
CA ARG A 191 7.47 5.99 -4.39
C ARG A 191 7.45 5.22 -3.08
N LEU A 192 7.20 3.91 -3.13
CA LEU A 192 7.19 3.03 -1.96
C LEU A 192 8.52 3.07 -1.22
N CYS A 193 9.65 3.05 -1.94
CA CYS A 193 10.97 3.11 -1.32
C CYS A 193 11.15 4.43 -0.55
N LYS A 194 10.74 5.55 -1.15
CA LYS A 194 10.86 6.85 -0.51
C LYS A 194 9.98 6.98 0.73
N MET A 195 8.79 6.38 0.70
CA MET A 195 7.91 6.32 1.87
C MET A 195 8.58 5.54 3.02
N LEU A 196 9.26 4.42 2.75
CA LEU A 196 9.92 3.62 3.78
C LEU A 196 11.23 4.23 4.32
N GLN A 197 11.85 5.14 3.55
CA GLN A 197 13.04 5.90 3.96
C GLN A 197 12.73 7.17 4.76
N SER A 198 11.45 7.54 4.91
CA SER A 198 11.02 8.79 5.52
C SER A 198 10.85 8.75 7.04
#